data_AF-A0A9E2AC60-F1
#
_entry.id   AF-A0A9E2AC60-F1
#
_cell.length_a   1.000
_cell.length_b   1.000
_cell.length_c   1.000
_cell.angle_alpha   90.00
_cell.angle_beta   90.00
_cell.angle_gamma   90.00
#
_symmetry.space_group_name_H-M   'P 1'
#
loop_
_entity.id
_entity.type
_entity.pdbx_description
1 polymer ?
#
loop_
_entity_poly.entity_id
_entity_poly.type
_entity_poly.pdbx_seq_one_letter_code
_entity_poly.pdbx_strand_id
1 'polypeptide(L)' 'MAAKRFPLPKRFNVALSEKAYANLRALNDKYHYGNNYLLTVMLENLDTIVDADAVDQAFAAFKEEYGAPAPGKMKKK' A
#
# COMPACT_ATOMS: atom_id res chain seq x y z
N MET A 1 23.98 7.52 17.92
CA MET A 1 22.60 7.57 18.47
C MET A 1 21.81 6.43 17.88
N ALA A 2 21.05 5.67 18.69
CA ALA A 2 20.19 4.61 18.16
C ALA A 2 19.03 5.22 17.35
N ALA A 3 18.75 4.67 16.17
CA ALA A 3 17.61 5.11 15.37
C ALA A 3 16.31 4.88 16.14
N LYS A 4 15.44 5.91 16.21
CA LYS A 4 14.10 5.78 16.80
C LYS A 4 13.31 4.76 15.97
N ARG A 5 12.74 3.74 16.62
CA ARG A 5 11.88 2.75 15.96
C ARG A 5 10.45 3.28 15.92
N PHE A 6 9.85 3.32 14.73
CA PHE A 6 8.41 3.60 14.62
C PHE A 6 7.63 2.40 15.15
N PRO A 7 6.73 2.56 16.12
CA PRO A 7 5.91 1.45 16.61
C PRO A 7 4.90 1.05 15.53
N LEU A 8 4.80 -0.25 15.26
CA LEU A 8 3.77 -0.81 14.38
C LEU A 8 2.73 -1.55 15.24
N PRO A 9 1.78 -0.83 15.86
CA PRO A 9 0.87 -1.40 16.86
C PRO A 9 -0.15 -2.39 16.25
N LYS A 10 -0.40 -2.29 14.94
CA LYS A 10 -1.35 -3.14 14.22
C LYS A 10 -0.61 -4.03 13.24
N ARG A 11 -0.64 -5.34 13.49
CA ARG A 11 -0.13 -6.36 12.56
C ARG A 11 -1.30 -6.94 11.79
N PHE A 12 -1.23 -6.88 10.46
CA PHE A 12 -2.22 -7.51 9.59
C PHE A 12 -1.52 -8.08 8.35
N ASN A 13 -2.06 -9.18 7.83
CA ASN A 13 -1.53 -9.83 6.63
C ASN A 13 -2.18 -9.18 5.41
N VAL A 14 -1.36 -8.79 4.42
CA VAL A 14 -1.81 -8.20 3.16
C VAL A 14 -1.50 -9.18 2.03
N ALA A 15 -2.50 -9.52 1.24
CA ALA A 15 -2.30 -10.21 -0.03
C ALA A 15 -2.00 -9.18 -1.12
N LEU A 16 -0.97 -9.42 -1.92
CA LEU A 16 -0.54 -8.54 -3.01
C LEU A 16 -0.49 -9.33 -4.32
N SER A 17 -0.75 -8.67 -5.44
CA SER A 17 -0.40 -9.23 -6.76
C SER A 17 1.11 -9.35 -6.91
N GLU A 18 1.58 -10.21 -7.83
CA GLU A 18 3.01 -10.40 -8.08
C GLU A 18 3.71 -9.09 -8.42
N LYS A 19 3.08 -8.24 -9.24
CA LYS A 19 3.60 -6.90 -9.58
C LYS A 19 3.73 -6.00 -8.35
N ALA A 20 2.71 -5.94 -7.50
CA ALA A 20 2.75 -5.13 -6.29
C ALA A 20 3.82 -5.63 -5.31
N TYR A 21 3.97 -6.94 -5.18
CA TYR A 21 5.00 -7.53 -4.34
C TYR A 21 6.42 -7.27 -4.87
N ALA A 22 6.64 -7.36 -6.19
CA ALA A 22 7.91 -7.04 -6.83
C ALA A 22 8.32 -5.56 -6.58
N ASN A 23 7.37 -4.63 -6.71
CA ASN A 23 7.60 -3.22 -6.40
C ASN A 23 7.99 -3.02 -4.92
N LEU A 24 7.31 -3.72 -4.01
CA LEU A 24 7.62 -3.66 -2.58
C LEU A 24 9.02 -4.23 -2.28
N ARG A 25 9.44 -5.28 -3.00
CA ARG A 25 10.79 -5.85 -2.90
C ARG A 25 11.87 -4.91 -3.42
N ALA A 26 11.66 -4.26 -4.56
CA ALA A 26 12.61 -3.26 -5.06
C ALA A 26 12.82 -2.11 -4.05
N LEU A 27 11.77 -1.70 -3.35
CA LEU A 27 11.85 -0.69 -2.29
C LEU A 27 12.57 -1.21 -1.03
N ASN A 28 12.37 -2.49 -0.69
CA ASN A 28 13.11 -3.15 0.37
C ASN A 28 14.60 -3.23 0.05
N ASP A 29 14.96 -3.55 -1.20
CA ASP A 29 16.36 -3.61 -1.63
C ASP A 29 17.03 -2.23 -1.59
N LYS A 30 16.27 -1.17 -1.92
CA LYS A 30 16.78 0.20 -1.94
C LYS A 30 16.90 0.84 -0.55
N TYR A 31 15.91 0.63 0.32
CA TYR A 31 15.82 1.36 1.59
C TYR A 31 16.03 0.46 2.82
N HIS A 32 16.20 -0.85 2.63
CA HIS A 32 16.47 -1.86 3.66
C HIS A 32 15.42 -1.94 4.80
N TYR A 33 14.23 -1.38 4.58
CA TYR A 33 13.11 -1.48 5.51
C TYR A 33 12.25 -2.70 5.19
N GLY A 34 11.80 -3.41 6.22
CA GLY A 34 10.85 -4.52 6.03
C GLY A 34 9.54 -4.04 5.41
N ASN A 35 8.84 -4.94 4.73
CA ASN A 35 7.59 -4.66 4.00
C ASN A 35 6.57 -3.81 4.79
N ASN A 36 6.36 -4.11 6.07
CA ASN A 36 5.42 -3.35 6.89
C ASN A 36 5.88 -1.92 7.13
N TYR A 37 7.17 -1.67 7.34
CA TYR A 37 7.70 -0.31 7.48
C TYR A 37 7.56 0.47 6.17
N LEU A 38 7.81 -0.16 5.02
CA LEU A 38 7.63 0.48 3.71
C LEU A 38 6.18 0.87 3.46
N LEU A 39 5.23 -0.05 3.72
CA LEU A 39 3.81 0.24 3.60
C LEU A 39 3.37 1.36 4.56
N THR A 40 3.86 1.37 5.80
CA THR A 40 3.58 2.46 6.74
C THR A 40 4.12 3.79 6.23
N VAL A 41 5.37 3.86 5.79
CA VAL A 41 5.94 5.10 5.24
C VAL A 41 5.13 5.61 4.05
N MET A 42 4.72 4.71 3.15
CA MET A 42 3.91 5.09 1.98
C MET A 42 2.54 5.63 2.37
N LEU A 43 1.83 4.93 3.26
CA LEU A 43 0.47 5.31 3.64
C LEU A 43 0.43 6.58 4.48
N GLU A 44 1.38 6.76 5.41
CA GLU A 44 1.47 7.96 6.25
C GLU A 44 1.86 9.21 5.46
N ASN A 45 2.50 9.04 4.29
CA ASN A 45 2.94 10.16 3.45
C ASN A 45 2.17 10.23 2.12
N LEU A 46 1.04 9.50 2.00
CA LEU A 46 0.33 9.34 0.73
C LEU A 46 0.05 10.70 0.08
N ASP A 47 -0.60 11.61 0.80
CA ASP A 47 -0.95 12.95 0.30
C ASP A 47 0.28 13.80 -0.10
N THR A 48 1.46 13.45 0.39
CA THR A 48 2.72 14.14 0.05
C THR A 48 3.42 13.52 -1.15
N ILE A 49 3.28 12.20 -1.36
CA ILE A 49 4.02 11.46 -2.39
C ILE A 49 3.22 11.20 -3.67
N VAL A 50 1.89 11.30 -3.62
CA VAL A 50 1.03 11.07 -4.79
C VAL A 50 0.19 12.29 -5.11
N ASP A 51 0.01 12.50 -6.41
CA ASP A 51 -0.95 13.44 -6.97
C ASP A 51 -2.37 12.85 -6.86
N ALA A 52 -3.30 13.64 -6.32
CA ALA A 52 -4.66 13.19 -6.03
C ALA A 52 -5.43 12.78 -7.31
N ASP A 53 -5.28 13.54 -8.40
CA ASP A 53 -5.98 13.27 -9.64
C ASP A 53 -5.45 11.98 -10.29
N ALA A 54 -4.14 11.74 -10.21
CA ALA A 54 -3.53 10.50 -10.70
C ALA A 54 -4.01 9.27 -9.91
N VAL A 55 -4.21 9.40 -8.59
CA VAL A 55 -4.78 8.34 -7.76
C VAL A 55 -6.22 8.05 -8.21
N ASP A 56 -7.06 9.06 -8.35
CA ASP A 56 -8.45 8.88 -8.76
C ASP A 56 -8.56 8.20 -10.13
N GLN A 57 -7.71 8.59 -11.09
CA GLN A 57 -7.65 7.94 -12.40
C GLN A 57 -7.24 6.46 -12.30
N ALA A 58 -6.23 6.14 -11.49
CA ALA A 58 -5.79 4.76 -11.32
C ALA A 58 -6.90 3.87 -10.72
N PHE A 59 -7.64 4.41 -9.74
CA PHE A 59 -8.78 3.70 -9.14
C PHE A 59 -9.96 3.57 -10.11
N ALA A 60 -10.24 4.60 -10.92
CA ALA A 60 -11.27 4.55 -11.94
C ALA A 60 -10.97 3.49 -13.01
N ALA A 61 -9.74 3.44 -13.52
CA ALA A 61 -9.30 2.45 -14.48
C ALA A 61 -9.36 1.02 -13.90
N PHE A 62 -8.92 0.84 -12.66
CA PHE A 62 -9.01 -0.47 -12.00
C PHE A 62 -10.47 -0.93 -11.83
N LYS A 63 -11.37 0.00 -11.49
CA LYS A 63 -12.81 -0.25 -11.39
C LYS A 63 -13.42 -0.61 -12.75
N GLU A 64 -12.99 0.02 -13.83
CA GLU A 64 -13.45 -0.29 -15.18
C GLU A 64 -13.05 -1.72 -15.58
N GLU A 65 -11.81 -2.12 -15.28
CA GLU A 65 -11.27 -3.43 -15.64
C GLU A 65 -11.83 -4.58 -14.79
N TYR A 66 -11.92 -4.40 -13.46
CA TYR A 66 -12.27 -5.48 -12.53
C TYR A 66 -13.67 -5.33 -11.91
N GLY A 67 -14.36 -4.22 -12.18
CA GLY A 67 -15.61 -3.86 -11.55
C GLY A 67 -15.42 -3.23 -10.16
N ALA A 68 -16.41 -2.45 -9.71
CA ALA A 68 -16.47 -2.02 -8.31
C ALA A 68 -17.08 -3.13 -7.45
N PRO A 69 -16.54 -3.37 -6.24
CA PRO A 69 -17.27 -4.18 -5.27
C PRO A 69 -18.63 -3.54 -5.01
N ALA A 70 -19.71 -4.32 -5.15
CA ALA A 70 -21.04 -3.84 -4.81
C ALA A 70 -21.04 -3.35 -3.35
N PRO A 71 -21.52 -2.12 -3.07
CA PRO A 71 -21.53 -1.59 -1.72
C PRO A 71 -22.25 -2.58 -0.79
N GLY A 72 -21.55 -3.08 0.24
CA GLY A 72 -22.06 -4.05 1.21
C GLY A 72 -21.75 -5.53 0.98
N LYS A 73 -21.07 -5.93 -0.11
CA LYS A 73 -20.73 -7.35 -0.38
C LYS A 73 -19.30 -7.78 -0.07
N MET A 74 -18.44 -6.90 0.44
CA MET A 74 -17.16 -7.35 1.00
C MET A 74 -17.43 -8.16 2.28
N LYS A 75 -17.46 -9.50 2.15
CA LYS A 75 -17.46 -10.38 3.32
C LYS A 75 -16.18 -10.11 4.10
N LYS A 76 -16.34 -9.64 5.34
CA LYS A 76 -15.29 -9.75 6.36
C LYS A 76 -15.02 -11.25 6.52
N LYS A 77 -13.88 -11.71 5.99
CA LYS A 77 -13.36 -13.04 6.29
C LYS A 77 -12.45 -12.93 7.50
#